data_AF-A0A376DRL7-F1
#
_entry.id   AF-A0A376DRL7-F1
#
_cell.length_a   1.000
_cell.length_b   1.000
_cell.length_c   1.000
_cell.angle_alpha   90.00
_cell.angle_beta   90.00
_cell.angle_gamma   90.00
#
_symmetry.space_group_name_H-M   'P 1'
#
loop_
_entity.id
_entity.type
_entity.pdbx_description
1 polymer ?
#
loop_
_entity_poly.entity_id
_entity_poly.type
_entity_poly.pdbx_seq_one_letter_code
_entity_poly.pdbx_strand_id
1 'polypeptide(L)' 'MKLNCIKITVIIASLSSGFIPAQAQKPLYKDPKQPIEVRVQDLLKRMTPEEKFWQCL' A
#
# COMPACT_ATOMS: atom_id res chain seq x y z
N MET A 1 34.39 -6.10 31.42
CA MET A 1 33.04 -6.64 31.13
C MET A 1 32.05 -5.61 30.58
N LYS A 2 31.95 -4.38 31.13
CA LYS A 2 30.99 -3.35 30.66
C LYS A 2 31.11 -2.95 29.17
N LEU A 3 32.33 -2.96 28.62
CA LEU A 3 32.61 -2.54 27.24
C LEU A 3 32.13 -3.54 26.17
N ASN A 4 32.04 -4.83 26.49
CA ASN A 4 31.54 -5.86 25.56
C ASN A 4 30.00 -5.85 25.49
N CYS A 5 29.33 -5.52 26.60
CA CYS A 5 27.87 -5.33 26.61
C CYS A 5 27.45 -4.17 25.71
N ILE A 6 28.20 -3.06 25.70
CA ILE A 6 27.92 -1.90 24.84
C ILE A 6 28.05 -2.28 23.35
N LYS A 7 29.09 -3.05 22.97
CA LYS A 7 29.26 -3.54 21.60
C LYS A 7 28.11 -4.45 21.16
N ILE A 8 27.68 -5.36 22.04
CA ILE A 8 26.56 -6.28 21.77
C ILE A 8 25.25 -5.50 21.61
N THR A 9 25.00 -4.48 22.44
CA THR A 9 23.81 -3.62 22.33
C THR A 9 23.79 -2.83 21.01
N VAL A 10 24.94 -2.33 20.55
CA VAL A 10 25.03 -1.60 19.26
C VAL A 10 24.77 -2.52 18.07
N ILE A 11 25.25 -3.77 18.09
CA ILE A 11 25.04 -4.74 17.00
C ILE A 11 23.57 -5.17 16.89
N ILE A 12 22.88 -5.34 18.03
CA ILE A 12 21.45 -5.71 18.03
C ILE A 12 20.58 -4.55 17.54
N ALA A 13 20.95 -3.31 17.87
CA ALA A 13 20.23 -2.11 17.40
C ALA A 13 20.35 -1.86 15.88
N SER A 14 21.40 -2.39 15.22
CA SER A 14 21.58 -2.25 13.77
C SER A 14 20.80 -3.26 12.91
N LEU A 15 20.19 -4.30 13.50
CA LEU A 15 19.53 -5.38 12.74
C LEU A 15 18.03 -5.15 12.49
N SER A 16 17.45 -4.05 12.99
CA SER A 16 16.05 -3.66 12.75
C SER A 16 15.89 -2.84 11.48
N SER A 17 16.46 -3.29 10.36
CA SER A 17 16.23 -2.67 9.05
C SER A 17 14.84 -3.03 8.52
N GLY A 18 13.85 -2.25 8.94
CA GLY A 18 12.70 -1.79 8.16
C GLY A 18 11.86 -2.83 7.42
N PHE A 19 10.84 -3.39 8.09
CA PHE A 19 9.62 -3.76 7.37
C PHE A 19 8.88 -2.46 7.03
N ILE A 20 9.09 -1.92 5.84
CA ILE A 20 8.21 -0.90 5.28
C ILE A 20 7.03 -1.66 4.67
N PRO A 21 5.84 -1.66 5.28
CA PRO A 21 4.68 -2.19 4.60
C PRO A 21 4.49 -1.38 3.33
N ALA A 22 4.54 -2.05 2.17
CA ALA A 22 4.18 -1.43 0.91
C ALA A 22 2.73 -0.95 1.05
N GLN A 23 2.56 0.35 1.28
CA GLN A 23 1.24 0.93 1.41
C GLN A 23 0.62 0.91 0.02
N ALA A 24 -0.12 -0.16 -0.27
CA ALA A 24 -0.88 -0.29 -1.49
C ALA A 24 -1.77 0.95 -1.60
N GLN A 25 -1.50 1.77 -2.61
CA GLN A 25 -2.20 3.02 -2.79
C GLN A 25 -3.70 2.71 -2.93
N LYS A 26 -4.50 3.26 -2.02
CA LYS A 26 -5.93 2.98 -1.97
C LYS A 26 -6.54 3.38 -3.33
N PRO A 27 -7.28 2.48 -4.01
CA PRO A 27 -7.91 2.83 -5.28
C PRO A 27 -8.82 4.04 -5.13
N LEU A 28 -8.75 4.98 -6.08
CA LEU A 28 -9.50 6.24 -6.02
C LEU A 28 -11.00 5.98 -6.06
N TYR A 29 -11.46 4.96 -6.78
CA TYR A 29 -12.89 4.63 -6.84
C TYR A 29 -13.50 4.27 -5.46
N LYS A 30 -12.67 3.82 -4.50
CA LYS A 30 -13.05 3.51 -3.11
C LYS A 30 -12.96 4.69 -2.15
N ASP A 31 -12.47 5.85 -2.59
CA ASP A 31 -12.41 7.04 -1.77
C ASP A 31 -13.67 7.90 -1.99
N PRO A 32 -14.56 8.02 -0.98
CA PRO A 32 -15.78 8.81 -1.11
C PRO A 32 -15.53 10.32 -1.22
N LYS A 33 -14.32 10.79 -0.94
CA LYS A 33 -13.96 12.22 -1.05
C LYS A 33 -13.64 12.64 -2.49
N GLN A 34 -13.41 11.68 -3.40
CA GLN A 34 -13.06 11.98 -4.79
C GLN A 34 -14.31 12.34 -5.61
N PRO A 35 -14.19 13.27 -6.59
CA PRO A 35 -15.26 13.54 -7.54
C PRO A 35 -15.74 12.28 -8.25
N ILE A 36 -17.02 12.23 -8.60
CA ILE A 36 -17.63 11.04 -9.20
C ILE A 36 -16.94 10.62 -10.50
N GLU A 37 -16.65 11.57 -11.41
CA GLU A 37 -15.90 11.31 -12.64
C GLU A 37 -14.55 10.64 -12.39
N VAL A 38 -13.80 11.10 -11.38
CA VAL A 38 -12.47 10.55 -11.04
C VAL A 38 -12.62 9.10 -10.58
N ARG A 39 -13.64 8.81 -9.79
CA ARG A 39 -13.93 7.47 -9.28
C ARG A 39 -14.36 6.52 -10.40
N VAL A 40 -15.24 6.98 -11.30
CA VAL A 40 -15.70 6.20 -12.45
C VAL A 40 -14.54 5.90 -13.39
N GLN A 41 -13.70 6.88 -13.72
CA GLN A 41 -12.54 6.69 -14.58
C GLN A 41 -11.51 5.73 -13.98
N ASP A 42 -11.22 5.83 -12.67
CA ASP A 42 -10.31 4.90 -12.00
C ASP A 42 -10.89 3.47 -11.97
N LEU A 43 -12.19 3.30 -11.72
CA LEU A 43 -12.84 1.99 -11.76
C LEU A 43 -12.78 1.38 -13.16
N LEU A 44 -13.21 2.11 -14.18
CA LEU A 44 -13.23 1.61 -15.56
C LEU A 44 -11.84 1.26 -16.10
N LYS A 45 -10.78 1.93 -15.64
CA LYS A 45 -9.39 1.58 -16.00
C LYS A 45 -8.94 0.24 -15.41
N ARG A 46 -9.57 -0.22 -14.33
CA ARG A 46 -9.18 -1.44 -13.60
C ARG A 46 -10.02 -2.65 -13.97
N MET A 47 -11.21 -2.43 -14.54
CA MET A 47 -12.11 -3.52 -14.94
C MET A 47 -11.64 -4.22 -16.21
N THR A 48 -11.83 -5.53 -16.25
CA THR A 48 -11.71 -6.32 -17.48
C THR A 48 -12.86 -6.02 -18.45
N PRO A 49 -12.71 -6.35 -19.74
CA PRO A 49 -13.82 -6.21 -20.69
C PRO A 49 -15.07 -7.02 -20.28
N GLU A 50 -14.90 -8.22 -19.71
CA GLU A 50 -16.01 -9.04 -19.23
C GLU A 50 -16.73 -8.36 -18.05
N GLU A 51 -15.99 -7.88 -17.05
CA GLU A 51 -16.57 -7.16 -15.92
C GLU A 51 -17.35 -5.92 -16.40
N LYS A 52 -16.86 -5.21 -17.43
CA LYS A 52 -17.57 -4.07 -18.03
C LYS A 52 -18.84 -4.50 -18.74
N PHE A 53 -18.79 -5.60 -19.49
CA PHE A 53 -19.94 -6.14 -20.21
C PHE A 53 -21.11 -6.42 -19.25
N TRP A 54 -20.84 -7.02 -18.10
CA TRP A 54 -21.87 -7.31 -17.08
C TRP A 54 -22.48 -6.07 -16.42
N GLN A 55 -21.87 -4.88 -16.50
CA GLN A 55 -22.47 -3.64 -16.01
C GLN A 55 -23.49 -3.02 -16.99
N CYS A 56 -23.49 -3.47 -18.25
CA CYS A 56 -24.36 -2.94 -19.29
C CYS A 56 -25.65 -3.78 -19.48
N LEU A 57 -25.77 -4.89 -18.77
CA LEU A 57 -26.95 -5.75 -18.73
C LEU A 57 -27.83 -5.36 -17.54
#